data_AF-A0A9W7FI16-F1
#
_entry.id   AF-A0A9W7FI16-F1
#
_cell.length_a   1.000
_cell.length_b   1.000
_cell.length_c   1.000
_cell.angle_alpha   90.00
_cell.angle_beta   90.00
_cell.angle_gamma   90.00
#
_symmetry.space_group_name_H-M   'P 1'
#
loop_
_entity.id
_entity.type
_entity.pdbx_description
1 polymer ?
#
loop_
_entity_poly.entity_id
_entity_poly.type
_entity_poly.pdbx_seq_one_letter_code
_entity_poly.pdbx_strand_id
1 'polypeptide(L)'
;MRAAYHLKQIYQLPDTNDDTKKTIVDTLGHEVDRSDHGELMSHEIAYVMGQLRDKRGLKYLMETLRNRENTTIVRHEAAEAIGAIGVEEGLQME
;
A
#
# COMPACT_ATOMS: atom_id res chain seq x y z
N MET A 1 12.08 0.41 -6.50
CA MET A 1 11.99 -1.01 -6.15
C MET A 1 12.57 -1.33 -4.77
N ARG A 2 13.91 -1.38 -4.53
CA ARG A 2 14.47 -1.75 -3.21
C ARG A 2 13.97 -0.89 -2.02
N ALA A 3 13.72 0.40 -2.24
CA ALA A 3 13.30 1.31 -1.17
C ALA A 3 11.96 0.93 -0.50
N ALA A 4 10.92 0.59 -1.27
CA ALA A 4 9.62 0.21 -0.71
C ALA A 4 9.72 -1.08 0.13
N TYR A 5 10.52 -2.06 -0.31
CA TYR A 5 10.80 -3.25 0.50
C TYR A 5 11.55 -2.94 1.78
N HIS A 6 12.55 -2.04 1.76
CA HIS A 6 13.25 -1.64 2.97
C HIS A 6 12.32 -0.98 3.98
N LEU A 7 11.40 -0.11 3.51
CA LEU A 7 10.38 0.49 4.37
C LEU A 7 9.47 -0.58 4.99
N LYS A 8 9.06 -1.60 4.22
CA LYS A 8 8.35 -2.75 4.76
C LYS A 8 9.17 -3.51 5.82
N GLN A 9 10.47 -3.74 5.59
CA GLN A 9 11.30 -4.43 6.57
C GLN A 9 11.38 -3.64 7.87
N ILE A 10 11.56 -2.32 7.79
CA ILE A 10 11.54 -1.44 8.96
C ILE A 10 10.17 -1.50 9.65
N TYR A 11 9.07 -1.43 8.90
CA TYR A 11 7.71 -1.55 9.45
C TYR A 11 7.52 -2.84 10.26
N GLN A 12 8.14 -3.94 9.83
CA GLN A 12 8.04 -5.26 10.46
C GLN A 12 8.99 -5.48 11.65
N LEU A 13 9.94 -4.57 11.91
CA LEU A 13 10.81 -4.70 13.08
C LEU A 13 10.01 -4.58 14.38
N PRO A 14 10.33 -5.38 15.42
CA PRO A 14 9.60 -5.38 16.70
C PRO A 14 9.57 -4.02 17.39
N ASP A 15 10.66 -3.26 17.30
CA ASP A 15 10.83 -1.98 18.00
C ASP A 15 10.33 -0.77 17.22
N THR A 16 9.74 -0.97 16.04
CA THR A 16 9.20 0.13 15.23
C THR A 16 7.92 0.67 15.88
N ASN A 17 8.04 1.89 16.41
CA ASN A 17 6.91 2.59 17.04
C ASN A 17 5.81 2.97 16.02
N ASP A 18 4.61 3.27 16.53
CA ASP A 18 3.44 3.54 15.69
C ASP A 18 3.61 4.80 14.82
N ASP A 19 4.26 5.85 15.31
CA ASP A 19 4.53 7.07 14.55
C ASP A 19 5.40 6.78 13.31
N THR A 20 6.39 5.90 13.47
CA THR A 20 7.25 5.45 12.37
C THR A 20 6.46 4.59 11.39
N LYS A 21 5.62 3.67 11.89
CA LYS A 21 4.72 2.86 11.04
C LYS A 21 3.78 3.74 10.23
N LYS A 22 3.15 4.72 10.87
CA LYS A 22 2.31 5.73 10.22
C LYS A 22 3.08 6.48 9.15
N THR A 23 4.29 6.96 9.47
CA THR A 23 5.13 7.69 8.52
C THR A 23 5.46 6.84 7.29
N ILE A 24 5.78 5.56 7.48
CA ILE A 24 6.02 4.61 6.39
C ILE A 24 4.78 4.47 5.50
N VAL A 25 3.61 4.25 6.09
CA VAL A 25 2.36 4.08 5.34
C VAL A 25 1.97 5.36 4.59
N ASP A 26 2.07 6.52 5.22
CA ASP A 26 1.77 7.80 4.59
C ASP A 26 2.76 8.10 3.45
N THR A 27 4.05 7.79 3.64
CA THR A 27 5.07 7.96 2.60
C THR A 27 4.76 7.08 1.39
N LEU A 28 4.52 5.77 1.60
CA LEU A 28 4.14 4.87 0.51
C LEU A 28 2.84 5.32 -0.17
N GLY A 29 1.85 5.75 0.62
CA GLY A 29 0.57 6.22 0.12
C GLY A 29 0.65 7.48 -0.72
N HIS A 30 1.56 8.40 -0.42
CA HIS A 30 1.80 9.58 -1.27
C HIS A 30 2.55 9.23 -2.56
N GLU A 31 3.37 8.18 -2.55
CA GLU A 31 4.19 7.78 -3.69
C GLU A 31 3.47 6.82 -4.68
N VAL A 32 2.36 6.20 -4.26
CA VAL A 32 1.66 5.16 -5.04
C VAL A 32 1.06 5.67 -6.37
N ASP A 33 0.67 6.95 -6.43
CA ASP A 33 0.01 7.58 -7.58
C ASP A 33 0.73 8.88 -8.02
N ARG A 34 2.07 8.87 -7.98
CA ARG A 34 2.85 10.00 -8.52
C ARG A 34 3.11 9.85 -10.00
N SER A 35 2.87 10.92 -10.75
CA SER A 35 2.96 10.95 -12.21
C SER A 35 4.38 10.85 -12.77
N ASP A 36 5.41 11.08 -11.95
CA ASP A 36 6.81 10.89 -12.33
C ASP A 36 7.31 9.45 -12.08
N HIS A 37 6.49 8.62 -11.43
CA HIS A 37 6.71 7.19 -11.34
C HIS A 37 6.12 6.48 -12.57
N GLY A 38 6.89 5.55 -13.13
CA GLY A 38 6.34 4.61 -14.11
C GLY A 38 5.37 3.65 -13.46
N GLU A 39 4.43 3.11 -14.24
CA GLU A 39 3.36 2.20 -13.79
C GLU A 39 3.86 1.03 -12.93
N LEU A 40 5.04 0.48 -13.25
CA LEU A 40 5.64 -0.62 -12.51
C LEU A 40 6.00 -0.25 -11.07
N MET A 41 6.46 0.99 -10.83
CA MET A 41 6.77 1.45 -9.48
C MET A 41 5.49 1.67 -8.67
N SER A 42 4.48 2.32 -9.26
CA SER A 42 3.16 2.51 -8.63
C SER A 42 2.51 1.19 -8.27
N HIS A 43 2.55 0.21 -9.18
CA HIS A 43 2.16 -1.16 -8.93
C HIS A 43 2.92 -1.75 -7.73
N GLU A 44 4.25 -1.70 -7.73
CA GLU A 44 5.03 -2.27 -6.63
C GLU A 44 4.77 -1.60 -5.27
N ILE A 45 4.54 -0.29 -5.25
CA ILE A 45 4.17 0.42 -4.02
C ILE A 45 2.80 -0.06 -3.52
N ALA A 46 1.80 -0.17 -4.40
CA ALA A 46 0.47 -0.69 -4.05
C ALA A 46 0.58 -2.13 -3.49
N TYR A 47 1.38 -2.98 -4.13
CA TYR A 47 1.67 -4.33 -3.69
C TYR A 47 2.26 -4.35 -2.27
N VAL A 48 3.29 -3.53 -2.01
CA VAL A 48 3.91 -3.43 -0.68
C VAL A 48 2.90 -2.93 0.35
N MET A 49 2.07 -1.93 0.04
CA MET A 49 1.01 -1.46 0.94
C MET A 49 0.02 -2.57 1.30
N GLY A 50 -0.37 -3.40 0.33
CA GLY A 50 -1.20 -4.60 0.57
C GLY A 50 -0.52 -5.62 1.50
N GLN A 51 0.81 -5.76 1.42
CA GLN A 51 1.57 -6.62 2.34
C GLN A 51 1.68 -6.06 3.76
N LEU A 52 1.66 -4.74 3.94
CA LEU A 52 1.68 -4.12 5.28
C LEU A 52 0.39 -4.37 6.06
N ARG A 53 -0.73 -4.61 5.36
CA ARG A 53 -2.08 -4.84 5.93
C ARG A 53 -2.55 -3.71 6.86
N ASP A 54 -2.01 -2.51 6.71
CA ASP A 54 -2.34 -1.36 7.56
C ASP A 54 -3.52 -0.57 6.99
N LYS A 55 -4.62 -0.49 7.76
CA LYS A 55 -5.84 0.22 7.37
C LYS A 55 -5.63 1.71 7.08
N ARG A 56 -4.57 2.33 7.60
CA ARG A 56 -4.21 3.73 7.28
C ARG A 56 -3.94 3.93 5.78
N GLY A 57 -3.52 2.88 5.08
CA GLY A 57 -3.26 2.90 3.64
C GLY A 57 -4.51 2.91 2.75
N LEU A 58 -5.69 2.56 3.28
CA LEU A 58 -6.91 2.37 2.48
C LEU A 58 -7.32 3.63 1.72
N LYS A 59 -7.17 4.82 2.31
CA LYS A 59 -7.53 6.08 1.64
C LYS A 59 -6.77 6.25 0.31
N TYR A 60 -5.47 6.00 0.33
CA TYR A 60 -4.58 6.16 -0.82
C TYR A 60 -4.91 5.11 -1.90
N LEU A 61 -5.05 3.85 -1.50
CA LEU A 61 -5.37 2.76 -2.44
C LEU A 61 -6.74 2.94 -3.11
N MET A 62 -7.73 3.45 -2.38
CA MET A 62 -9.06 3.77 -2.95
C MET A 62 -9.00 4.94 -3.94
N GLU A 63 -8.17 5.96 -3.68
CA GLU A 63 -7.93 7.06 -4.61
C GLU A 63 -7.26 6.54 -5.89
N THR A 64 -6.21 5.74 -5.78
CA THR A 64 -5.52 5.10 -6.90
C THR A 64 -6.45 4.22 -7.74
N LEU A 65 -7.30 3.40 -7.09
CA LEU A 65 -8.27 2.53 -7.76
C LEU A 65 -9.32 3.32 -8.56
N ARG A 66 -9.76 4.46 -8.05
CA ARG A 66 -10.79 5.33 -8.66
C ARG A 66 -10.23 6.22 -9.76
N ASN A 67 -8.94 6.53 -9.73
CA ASN A 67 -8.28 7.38 -10.72
C ASN A 67 -8.23 6.68 -12.09
N ARG A 68 -8.98 7.20 -13.07
CA ARG A 68 -9.09 6.61 -14.42
C ARG A 68 -7.88 6.89 -15.32
N GLU A 69 -7.02 7.83 -14.92
CA GLU A 69 -5.76 8.09 -15.61
C GLU A 69 -4.71 7.02 -15.31
N ASN A 70 -4.87 6.28 -14.21
CA ASN A 70 -4.02 5.15 -13.88
C ASN A 70 -4.29 3.97 -14.80
N THR A 71 -3.21 3.29 -15.16
CA THR A 71 -3.31 2.09 -15.99
C THR A 71 -3.95 0.93 -15.25
N THR A 72 -4.46 -0.02 -16.03
CA THR A 72 -5.18 -1.18 -15.50
C THR A 72 -4.33 -1.97 -14.50
N ILE A 73 -3.01 -2.07 -14.69
CA ILE A 73 -2.12 -2.80 -13.78
C ILE A 73 -2.00 -2.13 -12.41
N VAL A 74 -1.87 -0.80 -12.36
CA VAL A 74 -1.82 -0.04 -11.10
C VAL A 74 -3.14 -0.15 -10.35
N ARG A 75 -4.26 0.00 -11.06
CA ARG A 75 -5.60 -0.14 -10.47
C ARG A 75 -5.91 -1.56 -9.99
N HIS A 76 -5.46 -2.58 -10.72
CA HIS A 76 -5.62 -3.98 -10.33
C HIS A 76 -4.91 -4.25 -9.01
N GLU A 77 -3.65 -3.86 -8.90
CA GLU A 77 -2.85 -4.05 -7.70
C GLU A 77 -3.42 -3.25 -6.50
N ALA A 78 -3.90 -2.03 -6.72
CA ALA A 78 -4.60 -1.27 -5.67
C ALA A 78 -5.85 -2.01 -5.16
N ALA A 79 -6.63 -2.65 -6.05
CA ALA A 79 -7.78 -3.46 -5.65
C ALA A 79 -7.37 -4.70 -4.85
N GLU A 80 -6.31 -5.40 -5.26
CA GLU A 80 -5.78 -6.55 -4.52
C GLU A 80 -5.28 -6.14 -3.13
N ALA A 81 -4.56 -5.02 -3.04
CA ALA A 81 -4.08 -4.46 -1.77
C ALA A 81 -5.25 -4.08 -0.83
N ILE A 82 -6.33 -3.51 -1.35
CA ILE A 82 -7.55 -3.23 -0.56
C ILE A 82 -8.16 -4.53 -0.04
N GLY A 83 -8.33 -5.53 -0.91
CA GLY A 83 -8.85 -6.84 -0.51
C GLY A 83 -7.99 -7.49 0.57
N ALA A 84 -6.67 -7.43 0.39
CA ALA A 84 -5.69 -7.89 1.37
C ALA A 84 -5.88 -7.21 2.74
N ILE A 85 -6.03 -5.90 2.80
CA ILE A 85 -6.25 -5.21 4.08
C ILE A 85 -7.59 -5.62 4.74
N GLY A 86 -8.65 -5.82 3.94
CA GLY A 86 -9.99 -6.20 4.44
C GLY A 86 -10.17 -7.68 4.81
N VAL A 87 -9.30 -8.59 4.35
CA VAL A 87 -9.39 -10.03 4.70
C VAL A 87 -9.17 -10.30 6.19
N GLU A 88 -8.51 -9.40 6.93
CA GLU A 88 -8.35 -9.54 8.37
C GLU A 88 -9.69 -9.42 9.13
N GLU A 89 -10.68 -8.70 8.58
CA GLU A 89 -12.04 -8.64 9.12
C GLU A 89 -12.88 -9.87 8.73
N GLY A 90 -12.57 -10.52 7.61
CA GLY A 90 -13.30 -11.69 7.10
C GLY A 90 -12.92 -13.03 7.75
N LEU A 91 -11.81 -13.09 8.49
CA LEU A 91 -11.34 -14.31 9.18
C LEU A 91 -11.84 -14.43 10.63
N GLN A 92 -12.63 -13.47 11.12
CA GLN A 92 -13.45 -13.63 12.33
C GLN A 92 -14.78 -14.28 11.98
N MET A 93 -14.76 -15.50 11.46
CA MET A 93 -15.94 -16.37 11.47
C MET A 93 -15.71 -17.39 12.58
N GLU A 94 -16.34 -17.15 13.74
CA GLU A 94 -16.44 -18.11 14.85
C GLU A 94 -17.13 -19.41 14.40
#